data_AF-A0A959Y9U6-F1
#
_entry.id   AF-A0A959Y9U6-F1
#
_cell.length_a   1.000
_cell.length_b   1.000
_cell.length_c   1.000
_cell.angle_alpha   90.00
_cell.angle_beta   90.00
_cell.angle_gamma   90.00
#
_symmetry.space_group_name_H-M   'P 1'
#
loop_
_entity.id
_entity.type
_entity.pdbx_description
1 polymer ?
#
loop_
_entity_poly.entity_id
_entity_poly.type
_entity_poly.pdbx_seq_one_letter_code
_entity_poly.pdbx_strand_id
1 'polypeptide(L)'
;MGMRVADNRIGSVMDLYDRELADLYPQEEVRAIVRHVFHHKLGMDTARLVMERQSALSESELLEVYLPLKRLRRGEPLQYVIGEVLFHGLTIGVDPSVLIPRPETEELVERIVAASPRPPRHVLDVGTGSGCIALALKKHFPDAEVIGMDVSAPALERAKTNARINGLELGWLKADVLKDRIELPAGLDLVVSNPPYIPRSERAGLDAVVRDHEPELALFVDDA
;
A
#
# COMPACT_ATOMS: atom_id res chain seq x y z
N MET A 1 -5.08 9.42 -28.43
CA MET A 1 -4.71 10.62 -27.63
C MET A 1 -3.20 10.58 -27.39
N GLY A 2 -2.44 11.27 -28.24
CA GLY A 2 -0.98 11.14 -28.33
C GLY A 2 -0.22 11.67 -27.12
N MET A 3 0.96 11.11 -26.87
CA MET A 3 1.95 11.61 -25.90
C MET A 3 2.31 13.05 -26.27
N ARG A 4 1.97 14.03 -25.42
CA ARG A 4 2.39 15.44 -25.59
C ARG A 4 3.66 15.71 -24.79
N VAL A 5 4.71 14.93 -25.04
CA VAL A 5 6.05 15.24 -24.51
C VAL A 5 6.79 15.99 -25.62
N ALA A 6 7.47 17.09 -25.29
CA ALA A 6 8.19 17.90 -26.28
C ALA A 6 9.29 17.10 -27.00
N ASP A 7 9.90 16.15 -26.29
CA ASP A 7 10.86 15.16 -26.75
C ASP A 7 10.93 14.01 -25.71
N ASN A 8 11.79 13.01 -25.92
CA ASN A 8 11.94 11.87 -25.01
C ASN A 8 13.06 12.04 -23.96
N ARG A 9 13.56 13.26 -23.72
CA ARG A 9 14.57 13.48 -22.68
C ARG A 9 13.96 13.36 -21.30
N ILE A 10 14.74 12.84 -20.35
CA ILE A 10 14.34 12.69 -18.95
C ILE A 10 13.83 14.02 -18.39
N GLY A 11 14.57 15.12 -18.60
CA GLY A 11 14.17 16.45 -18.16
C GLY A 11 12.80 16.88 -18.71
N SER A 12 12.52 16.63 -19.99
CA SER A 12 11.24 16.98 -20.61
C SER A 12 10.08 16.17 -20.07
N VAL A 13 10.31 14.92 -19.68
CA VAL A 13 9.30 14.08 -19.00
C VAL A 13 9.06 14.57 -17.57
N MET A 14 10.12 14.95 -16.84
CA MET A 14 9.96 15.54 -15.51
C MET A 14 9.15 16.85 -15.57
N ASP A 15 9.45 17.71 -16.55
CA ASP A 15 8.73 18.98 -16.74
C ASP A 15 7.26 18.76 -17.18
N LEU A 16 6.99 17.64 -17.86
CA LEU A 16 5.63 17.19 -18.16
C LEU A 16 4.88 16.80 -16.86
N TYR A 17 5.51 16.08 -15.94
CA TYR A 17 4.91 15.78 -14.63
C TYR A 17 4.59 17.07 -13.86
N ASP A 18 5.56 17.98 -13.75
CA ASP A 18 5.37 19.28 -13.09
C ASP A 18 4.17 20.04 -13.65
N ARG A 19 4.01 20.08 -14.98
CA ARG A 19 2.90 20.79 -15.62
C ARG A 19 1.56 20.07 -15.44
N GLU A 20 1.51 18.77 -15.65
CA GLU A 20 0.24 18.02 -15.69
C GLU A 20 -0.32 17.76 -14.29
N LEU A 21 0.52 17.80 -13.25
CA LEU A 21 0.12 17.53 -11.87
C LEU A 21 0.04 18.78 -10.97
N ALA A 22 0.41 19.97 -11.48
CA ALA A 22 0.45 21.21 -10.71
C ALA A 22 -0.88 21.66 -10.08
N ASP A 23 -2.02 21.26 -10.66
CA ASP A 23 -3.35 21.57 -10.12
C ASP A 23 -3.83 20.56 -9.06
N LEU A 24 -3.14 19.42 -8.93
CA LEU A 24 -3.49 18.36 -8.00
C LEU A 24 -2.54 18.32 -6.79
N TYR A 25 -1.26 18.64 -7.00
CA TYR A 25 -0.22 18.47 -6.00
C TYR A 25 0.70 19.71 -5.92
N PRO A 26 1.18 20.07 -4.72
CA PRO A 26 2.28 21.02 -4.56
C PRO A 26 3.53 20.56 -5.31
N GLN A 27 4.35 21.51 -5.76
CA GLN A 27 5.55 21.21 -6.56
C GLN A 27 6.51 20.22 -5.88
N GLU A 28 6.71 20.33 -4.56
CA GLU A 28 7.59 19.42 -3.81
C GLU A 28 7.05 17.97 -3.80
N GLU A 29 5.73 17.81 -3.82
CA GLU A 29 5.09 16.50 -3.90
C GLU A 29 5.21 15.91 -5.32
N VAL A 30 5.04 16.74 -6.36
CA VAL A 30 5.29 16.29 -7.74
C VAL A 30 6.73 15.81 -7.93
N ARG A 31 7.71 16.51 -7.34
CA ARG A 31 9.11 16.05 -7.35
C ARG A 31 9.31 14.72 -6.61
N ALA A 32 8.60 14.49 -5.51
CA ALA A 32 8.62 13.20 -4.82
C ALA A 32 7.99 12.10 -5.69
N ILE A 33 6.83 12.36 -6.29
CA ILE A 33 6.15 11.45 -7.24
C ILE A 33 7.08 11.05 -8.39
N VAL A 34 7.73 12.02 -9.04
CA VAL A 34 8.68 11.77 -10.14
C VAL A 34 9.80 10.85 -9.69
N ARG A 35 10.42 11.13 -8.53
CA ARG A 35 11.48 10.28 -7.98
C ARG A 35 10.99 8.86 -7.75
N HIS A 36 9.80 8.68 -7.16
CA HIS A 36 9.23 7.35 -6.91
C HIS A 36 8.92 6.60 -8.20
N VAL A 37 8.28 7.24 -9.18
CA VAL A 37 7.93 6.61 -10.44
C VAL A 37 9.18 6.18 -11.20
N PHE A 38 10.16 7.07 -11.37
CA PHE A 38 11.37 6.73 -12.11
C PHE A 38 12.23 5.69 -11.40
N HIS A 39 12.31 5.75 -10.07
CA HIS A 39 13.01 4.72 -9.30
C HIS A 39 12.37 3.35 -9.49
N HIS A 40 11.05 3.26 -9.30
CA HIS A 40 10.37 1.96 -9.34
C HIS A 40 10.24 1.41 -10.77
N LYS A 41 10.03 2.27 -11.78
CA LYS A 41 9.84 1.83 -13.16
C LYS A 41 11.15 1.61 -13.92
N LEU A 42 12.16 2.44 -13.67
CA LEU A 42 13.41 2.46 -14.44
C LEU A 42 14.66 2.19 -13.60
N GLY A 43 14.53 1.98 -12.29
CA GLY A 43 15.68 1.80 -11.39
C GLY A 43 16.53 3.07 -11.24
N MET A 44 16.01 4.25 -11.59
CA MET A 44 16.77 5.50 -11.56
C MET A 44 16.65 6.19 -10.20
N ASP A 45 17.77 6.35 -9.50
CA ASP A 45 17.81 7.15 -8.28
C ASP A 45 17.87 8.66 -8.57
N THR A 46 17.86 9.46 -7.51
CA THR A 46 17.85 10.93 -7.63
C THR A 46 19.12 11.47 -8.29
N ALA A 47 20.28 10.88 -8.00
CA ALA A 47 21.54 11.33 -8.58
C ALA A 47 21.56 11.09 -10.09
N ARG A 48 21.13 9.91 -10.51
CA ARG A 48 21.01 9.53 -11.92
C ARG A 48 20.03 10.42 -12.67
N LEU A 49 18.86 10.73 -12.09
CA LEU A 49 17.90 11.66 -12.69
C LEU A 49 18.48 13.05 -12.97
N VAL A 50 19.31 13.56 -12.05
CA VAL A 50 19.95 14.86 -12.21
C VAL A 50 21.05 14.80 -13.27
N MET A 51 21.91 13.79 -13.22
CA MET A 51 23.04 13.64 -14.15
C MET A 51 22.60 13.34 -15.59
N GLU A 52 21.57 12.50 -15.75
CA GLU A 52 21.07 12.04 -17.05
C GLU A 52 19.91 12.89 -17.56
N ARG A 53 19.68 14.10 -17.02
CA ARG A 53 18.53 14.95 -17.39
C ARG A 53 18.43 15.22 -18.90
N GLN A 54 19.56 15.24 -19.61
CA GLN A 54 19.62 15.44 -21.06
C GLN A 54 19.60 14.14 -21.88
N SER A 55 19.70 12.99 -21.22
CA SER A 55 19.61 11.68 -21.86
C SER A 55 18.19 11.38 -22.33
N ALA A 56 18.09 10.67 -23.45
CA ALA A 56 16.84 10.23 -24.02
C ALA A 56 16.40 8.88 -23.43
N LEU A 57 15.12 8.76 -23.10
CA LEU A 57 14.48 7.48 -22.82
C LEU A 57 14.14 6.75 -24.12
N SER A 58 14.30 5.44 -24.12
CA SER A 58 13.71 4.59 -25.16
C SER A 58 12.18 4.70 -25.16
N GLU A 59 11.52 4.28 -26.24
CA GLU A 59 10.05 4.31 -26.32
C GLU A 59 9.40 3.47 -25.22
N SER A 60 9.99 2.32 -24.87
CA SER A 60 9.50 1.47 -23.78
C SER A 60 9.64 2.16 -22.43
N GLU A 61 10.79 2.76 -22.12
CA GLU A 61 11.01 3.45 -20.84
C GLU A 61 10.09 4.67 -20.72
N LEU A 62 9.89 5.38 -21.82
CA LEU A 62 8.97 6.51 -21.88
C LEU A 62 7.52 6.09 -21.61
N LEU A 63 7.08 4.94 -22.13
CA LEU A 63 5.77 4.38 -21.80
C LEU A 63 5.65 4.00 -20.32
N GLU A 64 6.68 3.38 -19.76
CA GLU A 64 6.72 2.96 -18.35
C GLU A 64 6.55 4.14 -17.38
N VAL A 65 7.06 5.33 -17.72
CA VAL A 65 6.88 6.54 -16.90
C VAL A 65 5.69 7.39 -17.32
N TYR A 66 5.17 7.27 -18.54
CA TYR A 66 4.01 8.03 -18.99
C TYR A 66 2.67 7.41 -18.54
N LEU A 67 2.59 6.09 -18.43
CA LEU A 67 1.39 5.41 -17.93
C LEU A 67 1.06 5.80 -16.47
N PRO A 68 2.02 5.82 -15.52
CA PRO A 68 1.81 6.36 -14.17
C PRO A 68 1.25 7.78 -14.15
N LEU A 69 1.80 8.69 -14.96
CA LEU A 69 1.31 10.07 -15.05
C LEU A 69 -0.18 10.12 -15.38
N LYS A 70 -0.63 9.32 -16.35
CA LYS A 70 -2.05 9.26 -16.74
C LYS A 70 -2.95 8.74 -15.62
N ARG A 71 -2.45 7.85 -14.77
CA ARG A 71 -3.20 7.30 -13.63
C ARG A 71 -3.30 8.34 -12.51
N LEU A 72 -2.17 8.97 -12.16
CA LEU A 72 -2.10 10.06 -11.19
C LEU A 72 -3.00 11.23 -11.58
N ARG A 73 -3.06 11.57 -12.87
CA ARG A 73 -3.92 12.66 -13.35
C ARG A 73 -5.42 12.38 -13.17
N ARG A 74 -5.82 11.11 -13.02
CA ARG A 74 -7.19 10.71 -12.69
C ARG A 74 -7.46 10.67 -11.18
N GLY A 75 -6.50 11.08 -10.35
CA GLY A 75 -6.61 11.04 -8.89
C GLY A 75 -6.23 9.71 -8.26
N GLU A 76 -5.72 8.73 -9.02
CA GLU A 76 -5.32 7.45 -8.42
C GLU A 76 -4.15 7.65 -7.44
N PRO A 77 -4.20 7.07 -6.22
CA PRO A 77 -3.13 7.20 -5.24
C PRO A 77 -1.79 6.70 -5.81
N LEU A 78 -0.69 7.41 -5.50
CA LEU A 78 0.65 7.05 -5.96
C LEU A 78 0.99 5.59 -5.66
N GLN A 79 0.63 5.10 -4.47
CA GLN A 79 0.93 3.74 -4.02
C GLN A 79 0.23 2.68 -4.89
N TYR A 80 -0.99 2.91 -5.36
CA TYR A 80 -1.64 2.02 -6.33
C TYR A 80 -1.08 2.18 -7.75
N VAL A 81 -0.55 3.36 -8.08
CA VAL A 81 0.14 3.60 -9.35
C VAL A 81 1.47 2.85 -9.42
N ILE A 82 2.22 2.88 -8.33
CA ILE A 82 3.46 2.13 -8.13
C ILE A 82 3.15 0.63 -7.99
N GLY A 83 2.15 0.28 -7.19
CA GLY A 83 1.67 -1.08 -6.93
C GLY A 83 2.18 -1.70 -5.63
N GLU A 84 2.98 -0.97 -4.86
CA GLU A 84 3.55 -1.44 -3.59
C GLU A 84 3.90 -0.29 -2.65
N VAL A 85 4.07 -0.63 -1.37
CA VAL A 85 4.65 0.22 -0.32
C VAL A 85 5.66 -0.58 0.50
N LEU A 86 6.54 0.13 1.21
CA LEU A 86 7.35 -0.48 2.27
C LEU A 86 6.58 -0.41 3.59
N PHE A 87 6.58 -1.52 4.33
CA PHE A 87 6.01 -1.60 5.68
C PHE A 87 6.92 -2.46 6.55
N HIS A 88 7.53 -1.92 7.60
CA HIS A 88 8.49 -2.68 8.44
C HIS A 88 9.64 -3.33 7.64
N GLY A 89 10.08 -2.68 6.56
CA GLY A 89 11.09 -3.20 5.63
C GLY A 89 10.63 -4.45 4.85
N LEU A 90 9.32 -4.67 4.74
CA LEU A 90 8.68 -5.64 3.85
C LEU A 90 8.12 -4.90 2.63
N THR A 91 8.14 -5.54 1.48
CA THR A 91 7.47 -5.03 0.28
C THR A 91 6.02 -5.50 0.30
N ILE A 92 5.08 -4.57 0.47
CA ILE A 92 3.65 -4.86 0.52
C ILE A 92 3.02 -4.38 -0.79
N GLY A 93 2.65 -5.33 -1.64
CA GLY A 93 1.85 -5.04 -2.83
C GLY A 93 0.47 -4.50 -2.43
N VAL A 94 0.03 -3.46 -3.14
CA VAL A 94 -1.25 -2.78 -2.90
C VAL A 94 -1.99 -2.53 -4.21
N ASP A 95 -3.30 -2.66 -4.16
CA ASP A 95 -4.24 -2.36 -5.24
C ASP A 95 -5.62 -2.01 -4.63
N PRO A 96 -6.63 -1.61 -5.42
CA PRO A 96 -7.94 -1.22 -4.91
C PRO A 96 -8.71 -2.26 -4.08
N SER A 97 -8.22 -3.50 -3.98
CA SER A 97 -8.79 -4.53 -3.09
C SER A 97 -8.38 -4.38 -1.62
N VAL A 98 -7.37 -3.56 -1.31
CA VAL A 98 -6.82 -3.41 0.05
C VAL A 98 -6.56 -1.96 0.41
N LEU A 99 -6.74 -1.62 1.69
CA LEU A 99 -6.31 -0.33 2.23
C LEU A 99 -4.80 -0.17 2.06
N ILE A 100 -4.35 1.04 1.68
CA ILE A 100 -2.92 1.36 1.66
C ILE A 100 -2.43 1.40 3.12
N PRO A 101 -1.40 0.61 3.51
CA PRO A 101 -0.85 0.65 4.86
C PRO A 101 -0.48 2.07 5.29
N ARG A 102 -0.86 2.44 6.52
CA ARG A 102 -0.63 3.79 7.05
C ARG A 102 0.58 3.81 8.00
N PRO A 103 1.32 4.93 8.11
CA PRO A 103 2.43 5.06 9.06
C PRO A 103 2.04 4.76 10.51
N GLU A 104 0.85 5.17 10.94
CA GLU A 104 0.33 4.92 12.29
C GLU A 104 0.13 3.41 12.55
N THR A 105 -0.08 2.61 11.50
CA THR A 105 -0.14 1.15 11.59
C THR A 105 1.23 0.54 11.83
N GLU A 106 2.33 1.19 11.40
CA GLU A 106 3.67 0.76 11.78
C GLU A 106 3.90 0.93 13.29
N GLU A 107 3.48 2.06 13.86
CA GLU A 107 3.58 2.32 15.30
C GLU A 107 2.81 1.28 16.14
N LEU A 108 1.66 0.79 15.65
CA LEU A 108 0.91 -0.28 16.30
C LEU A 108 1.76 -1.55 16.43
N VAL A 109 2.41 -1.97 15.34
CA VAL A 109 3.29 -3.15 15.35
C VAL A 109 4.48 -2.94 16.30
N GLU A 110 5.11 -1.76 16.28
CA GLU A 110 6.21 -1.44 17.19
C GLU A 110 5.80 -1.55 18.66
N ARG A 111 4.62 -1.03 19.01
CA ARG A 111 4.06 -1.12 20.37
C ARG A 111 3.80 -2.56 20.78
N ILE A 112 3.27 -3.39 19.90
CA ILE A 112 3.05 -4.82 20.15
C ILE A 112 4.38 -5.51 20.42
N VAL A 113 5.39 -5.26 19.57
CA VAL A 113 6.72 -5.85 19.71
C VAL A 113 7.36 -5.43 21.05
N ALA A 114 7.31 -4.15 21.39
CA ALA A 114 7.85 -3.63 22.64
C ALA A 114 7.11 -4.16 23.89
N ALA A 115 5.79 -4.36 23.79
CA ALA A 115 4.95 -4.87 24.88
C ALA A 115 4.99 -6.41 25.04
N SER A 116 5.73 -7.12 24.19
CA SER A 116 5.83 -8.58 24.19
C SER A 116 7.15 -9.05 24.82
N PRO A 117 7.29 -9.09 26.16
CA PRO A 117 8.50 -9.54 26.83
C PRO A 117 8.81 -11.03 26.56
N ARG A 118 7.80 -11.78 26.09
CA ARG A 118 7.94 -13.11 25.52
C ARG A 118 7.25 -13.10 24.15
N PRO A 119 7.84 -13.71 23.10
CA PRO A 119 7.20 -13.82 21.81
C PRO A 119 5.84 -14.55 21.90
N PRO A 120 4.76 -14.03 21.30
CA PRO A 120 3.51 -14.76 21.19
C PRO A 120 3.73 -16.03 20.33
N ARG A 121 3.02 -17.11 20.65
CA ARG A 121 3.03 -18.33 19.83
C ARG A 121 1.90 -18.35 18.84
N HIS A 122 0.70 -17.91 19.22
CA HIS A 122 -0.45 -17.85 18.31
C HIS A 122 -0.97 -16.42 18.21
N VAL A 123 -0.98 -15.88 16.99
CA VAL A 123 -1.36 -14.50 16.68
C VAL A 123 -2.52 -14.50 15.68
N LEU A 124 -3.54 -13.70 15.93
CA LEU A 124 -4.61 -13.42 15.00
C LEU A 124 -4.62 -11.94 14.60
N ASP A 125 -4.53 -11.67 13.30
CA ASP A 125 -4.74 -10.34 12.72
C ASP A 125 -6.13 -10.29 12.04
N VAL A 126 -7.04 -9.50 12.61
CA VAL A 126 -8.44 -9.38 12.19
C VAL A 126 -8.63 -8.19 11.26
N GLY A 127 -9.17 -8.43 10.06
CA GLY A 127 -9.22 -7.41 9.00
C GLY A 127 -7.85 -7.19 8.38
N THR A 128 -7.15 -8.28 8.07
CA THR A 128 -5.72 -8.26 7.70
C THR A 128 -5.44 -7.44 6.43
N GLY A 129 -6.42 -7.25 5.55
CA GLY A 129 -6.29 -6.43 4.35
C GLY A 129 -5.15 -6.92 3.46
N SER A 130 -4.14 -6.08 3.27
CA SER A 130 -2.91 -6.41 2.51
C SER A 130 -1.99 -7.40 3.23
N GLY A 131 -2.31 -7.78 4.46
CA GLY A 131 -1.48 -8.62 5.32
C GLY A 131 -0.37 -7.86 6.04
N CYS A 132 -0.31 -6.52 5.94
CA CYS A 132 0.84 -5.75 6.43
C CYS A 132 1.17 -5.99 7.91
N ILE A 133 0.17 -6.00 8.80
CA ILE A 133 0.34 -6.27 10.22
C ILE A 133 0.75 -7.74 10.44
N ALA A 134 -0.02 -8.70 9.92
CA ALA A 134 0.30 -10.13 10.04
C ALA A 134 1.73 -10.47 9.57
N LEU A 135 2.14 -9.95 8.42
CA LEU A 135 3.47 -10.18 7.86
C LEU A 135 4.57 -9.54 8.71
N ALA A 136 4.37 -8.31 9.19
CA ALA A 136 5.32 -7.65 10.07
C ALA A 136 5.46 -8.41 11.41
N LEU A 137 4.36 -8.86 12.01
CA LEU A 137 4.40 -9.67 13.22
C LEU A 137 5.09 -11.02 12.99
N LYS A 138 4.85 -11.69 11.85
CA LYS A 138 5.57 -12.92 11.49
C LYS A 138 7.08 -12.68 11.32
N LYS A 139 7.48 -11.53 10.76
CA LYS A 139 8.89 -11.14 10.66
C LYS A 139 9.53 -10.92 12.02
N HIS A 140 8.84 -10.25 12.94
CA HIS A 140 9.33 -9.97 14.29
C HIS A 140 9.31 -11.19 15.22
N PHE A 141 8.36 -12.10 15.01
CA PHE A 141 8.21 -13.33 15.78
C PHE A 141 8.23 -14.55 14.83
N PRO A 142 9.40 -14.98 14.35
CA PRO A 142 9.52 -16.04 13.34
C PRO A 142 8.88 -17.36 13.76
N ASP A 143 8.89 -17.67 15.05
CA ASP A 143 8.33 -18.91 15.62
C ASP A 143 6.81 -18.83 15.88
N ALA A 144 6.19 -17.66 15.70
CA ALA A 144 4.75 -17.49 15.90
C ALA A 144 3.96 -18.11 14.74
N GLU A 145 2.89 -18.82 15.07
CA GLU A 145 1.81 -19.14 14.14
C GLU A 145 0.90 -17.92 14.01
N VAL A 146 1.00 -17.24 12.87
CA VAL A 146 0.22 -16.04 12.57
C VAL A 146 -0.89 -16.38 11.58
N ILE A 147 -2.13 -16.02 11.93
CA ILE A 147 -3.29 -16.14 11.06
C ILE A 147 -3.77 -14.74 10.69
N GLY A 148 -3.76 -14.42 9.40
CA GLY A 148 -4.44 -13.24 8.86
C GLY A 148 -5.88 -13.58 8.48
N MET A 149 -6.84 -12.83 9.00
CA MET A 149 -8.26 -13.04 8.75
C MET A 149 -8.88 -11.83 8.07
N ASP A 150 -9.69 -12.06 7.04
CA ASP A 150 -10.47 -11.01 6.38
C ASP A 150 -11.79 -11.54 5.85
N VAL A 151 -12.81 -10.69 5.74
CA VAL A 151 -14.06 -11.02 5.06
C VAL A 151 -13.90 -10.94 3.53
N SER A 152 -12.96 -10.12 3.06
CA SER A 152 -12.67 -9.88 1.65
C SER A 152 -11.75 -10.96 1.07
N ALA A 153 -12.29 -11.79 0.17
CA ALA A 153 -11.48 -12.75 -0.57
C ALA A 153 -10.38 -12.09 -1.44
N PRO A 154 -10.67 -10.99 -2.17
CA PRO A 154 -9.63 -10.25 -2.88
C PRO A 154 -8.48 -9.76 -1.98
N ALA A 155 -8.80 -9.26 -0.79
CA ALA A 155 -7.79 -8.82 0.17
C ALA A 155 -6.88 -9.99 0.61
N LEU A 156 -7.48 -11.15 0.93
CA LEU A 156 -6.70 -12.34 1.28
C LEU A 156 -5.82 -12.85 0.15
N GLU A 157 -6.25 -12.78 -1.11
CA GLU A 157 -5.40 -13.14 -2.25
C GLU A 157 -4.21 -12.17 -2.40
N ARG A 158 -4.43 -10.88 -2.11
CA ARG A 158 -3.35 -9.89 -2.04
C ARG A 158 -2.40 -10.19 -0.89
N ALA A 159 -2.91 -10.47 0.31
CA ALA A 159 -2.11 -10.83 1.49
C ALA A 159 -1.26 -12.09 1.27
N LYS A 160 -1.83 -13.14 0.68
CA LYS A 160 -1.09 -14.35 0.27
C LYS A 160 0.01 -14.05 -0.75
N THR A 161 -0.25 -13.13 -1.67
CA THR A 161 0.75 -12.70 -2.66
C THR A 161 1.89 -11.94 -1.97
N ASN A 162 1.56 -11.06 -1.02
CA ASN A 162 2.57 -10.35 -0.21
C ASN A 162 3.39 -11.30 0.66
N ALA A 163 2.78 -12.35 1.22
CA ALA A 163 3.47 -13.41 1.93
C ALA A 163 4.52 -14.10 1.04
N ARG A 164 4.11 -14.48 -0.19
CA ARG A 164 5.01 -15.06 -1.20
C ARG A 164 6.16 -14.13 -1.57
N ILE A 165 5.88 -12.84 -1.80
CA ILE A 165 6.91 -11.83 -2.15
C ILE A 165 7.96 -11.72 -1.04
N ASN A 166 7.54 -11.76 0.22
CA ASN A 166 8.43 -11.60 1.37
C ASN A 166 9.00 -12.93 1.90
N GLY A 167 8.67 -14.06 1.28
CA GLY A 167 9.14 -15.39 1.72
C GLY A 167 8.63 -15.78 3.11
N LEU A 168 7.45 -15.32 3.51
CA LEU A 168 6.85 -15.61 4.82
C LEU A 168 5.69 -16.60 4.68
N GLU A 169 5.59 -17.53 5.63
CA GLU A 169 4.50 -18.51 5.71
C GLU A 169 3.56 -18.19 6.86
N LEU A 170 2.27 -18.07 6.56
CA LEU A 170 1.21 -17.69 7.49
C LEU A 170 -0.07 -18.47 7.17
N GLY A 171 -0.95 -18.60 8.16
CA GLY A 171 -2.32 -19.04 7.96
C GLY A 171 -3.20 -17.91 7.43
N TRP A 172 -4.20 -18.24 6.62
CA TRP A 172 -5.17 -17.28 6.09
C TRP A 172 -6.58 -17.82 6.27
N LEU A 173 -7.47 -16.98 6.82
CA LEU A 173 -8.84 -17.36 7.08
C LEU A 173 -9.81 -16.33 6.47
N LYS A 174 -10.75 -16.81 5.67
CA LYS A 174 -11.87 -15.99 5.21
C LYS A 174 -13.04 -16.11 6.18
N ALA A 175 -13.34 -15.04 6.92
CA ALA A 175 -14.47 -15.01 7.85
C ALA A 175 -14.93 -13.57 8.13
N ASP A 176 -16.21 -13.39 8.40
CA ASP A 176 -16.80 -12.19 8.98
C ASP A 176 -16.78 -12.30 10.51
N VAL A 177 -15.91 -11.53 11.17
CA VAL A 177 -15.73 -11.57 12.63
C VAL A 177 -17.00 -11.24 13.41
N LEU A 178 -17.97 -10.55 12.80
CA LEU A 178 -19.22 -10.16 13.44
C LEU A 178 -20.32 -11.22 13.30
N LYS A 179 -20.20 -12.17 12.37
CA LYS A 179 -21.28 -13.10 12.01
C LYS A 179 -20.89 -14.57 12.10
N ASP A 180 -19.65 -14.88 11.74
CA ASP A 180 -19.21 -16.25 11.61
C ASP A 180 -18.77 -16.81 12.96
N ARG A 181 -19.07 -18.09 13.20
CA ARG A 181 -18.44 -18.84 14.28
C ARG A 181 -17.06 -19.29 13.82
N ILE A 182 -16.02 -18.71 14.41
CA ILE A 182 -14.64 -18.97 14.04
C ILE A 182 -14.03 -19.94 15.04
N GLU A 183 -13.53 -21.06 14.55
CA GLU A 183 -12.71 -21.97 15.32
C GLU A 183 -11.25 -21.52 15.24
N LEU A 184 -10.70 -21.09 16.37
CA LEU A 184 -9.31 -20.64 16.49
C LEU A 184 -8.48 -21.68 17.26
N PRO A 185 -7.15 -21.72 17.06
CA PRO A 185 -6.26 -22.49 17.91
C PRO A 185 -6.48 -22.15 19.39
N ALA A 186 -6.46 -23.18 20.24
CA ALA A 186 -6.51 -22.97 21.68
C ALA A 186 -5.23 -22.23 22.14
N GLY A 187 -5.40 -21.24 23.03
CA GLY A 187 -4.26 -20.48 23.56
C GLY A 187 -3.76 -19.38 22.61
N LEU A 188 -4.69 -18.57 22.11
CA LEU A 188 -4.35 -17.35 21.38
C LEU A 188 -3.66 -16.34 22.32
N ASP A 189 -2.44 -15.94 21.99
CA ASP A 189 -1.63 -15.04 22.82
C ASP A 189 -1.83 -13.57 22.47
N LEU A 190 -2.14 -13.29 21.18
CA LEU A 190 -2.28 -11.95 20.66
C LEU A 190 -3.41 -11.88 19.62
N VAL A 191 -4.33 -10.94 19.82
CA VAL A 191 -5.27 -10.47 18.79
C VAL A 191 -4.89 -9.04 18.45
N VAL A 192 -4.77 -8.74 17.16
CA VAL A 192 -4.58 -7.39 16.64
C VAL A 192 -5.62 -7.13 15.56
N SER A 193 -6.00 -5.86 15.42
CA SER A 193 -6.87 -5.41 14.33
C SER A 193 -6.64 -3.92 14.08
N ASN A 194 -6.70 -3.54 12.82
CA ASN A 194 -6.92 -2.15 12.40
C ASN A 194 -8.25 -2.11 11.62
N PRO A 195 -9.40 -2.15 12.32
CA PRO A 195 -10.69 -2.26 11.67
C PRO A 195 -11.09 -0.94 11.00
N PRO A 196 -12.09 -0.94 10.09
CA PRO A 196 -12.72 0.32 9.67
C PRO A 196 -13.29 1.06 10.89
N TYR A 197 -13.12 2.37 10.92
CA TYR A 197 -13.55 3.20 12.05
C TYR A 197 -14.21 4.52 11.63
N ILE A 198 -14.34 4.79 10.33
CA ILE A 198 -14.90 6.05 9.84
C ILE A 198 -16.43 5.89 9.69
N PRO A 199 -17.27 6.69 10.38
CA PRO A 199 -18.71 6.65 10.17
C PRO A 199 -19.08 7.01 8.73
N ARG A 200 -20.12 6.36 8.18
CA ARG A 200 -20.59 6.66 6.81
C ARG A 200 -20.99 8.13 6.63
N SER A 201 -21.51 8.78 7.66
CA SER A 201 -21.83 10.20 7.66
C SER A 201 -20.61 11.11 7.41
N GLU A 202 -19.40 10.66 7.74
CA GLU A 202 -18.16 11.43 7.56
C GLU A 202 -17.55 11.30 6.16
N ARG A 203 -18.12 10.45 5.29
CA ARG A 203 -17.60 10.19 3.94
C ARG A 203 -17.36 11.45 3.11
N ALA A 204 -18.23 12.45 3.23
CA ALA A 204 -18.11 13.68 2.45
C ALA A 204 -16.90 14.54 2.86
N GLY A 205 -16.39 14.38 4.08
CA GLY A 205 -15.24 15.11 4.62
C GLY A 205 -13.89 14.43 4.35
N LEU A 206 -13.89 13.20 3.84
CA LEU A 206 -12.65 12.50 3.48
C LEU A 206 -12.00 13.11 2.24
N ASP A 207 -10.68 13.04 2.23
CA ASP A 207 -9.89 13.32 1.04
C ASP A 207 -10.42 12.50 -0.16
N ALA A 208 -10.55 13.17 -1.32
CA ALA A 208 -11.15 12.56 -2.50
C ALA A 208 -10.37 11.34 -3.00
N VAL A 209 -9.04 11.35 -2.89
CA VAL A 209 -8.18 10.23 -3.31
C VAL A 209 -8.49 9.00 -2.46
N VAL A 210 -8.61 9.16 -1.14
CA VAL A 210 -8.96 8.06 -0.24
C VAL A 210 -10.38 7.59 -0.48
N ARG A 211 -11.34 8.53 -0.52
CA ARG A 211 -12.78 8.26 -0.66
C ARG A 211 -13.13 7.54 -1.95
N ASP A 212 -12.46 7.88 -3.05
CA ASP A 212 -12.85 7.45 -4.40
C ASP A 212 -12.04 6.24 -4.90
N HIS A 213 -10.92 5.89 -4.25
CA HIS A 213 -10.04 4.81 -4.71
C HIS A 213 -9.82 3.67 -3.72
N GLU A 214 -9.88 3.91 -2.40
CA GLU A 214 -9.64 2.86 -1.40
C GLU A 214 -10.95 2.09 -1.09
N PRO A 215 -10.87 0.80 -0.73
CA PRO A 215 -12.06 -0.04 -0.59
C PRO A 215 -12.95 0.42 0.58
N GLU A 216 -14.22 0.70 0.30
CA GLU A 216 -15.19 1.17 1.29
C GLU A 216 -15.29 0.27 2.53
N LEU A 217 -15.17 -1.05 2.32
CA LEU A 217 -15.23 -2.06 3.39
C LEU A 217 -14.09 -1.91 4.41
N ALA A 218 -12.95 -1.33 4.00
CA ALA A 218 -11.81 -1.07 4.88
C ALA A 218 -11.84 0.34 5.50
N LEU A 219 -12.78 1.20 5.08
CA LEU A 219 -12.89 2.58 5.56
C LEU A 219 -14.07 2.74 6.52
N PHE A 220 -15.26 2.27 6.12
CA PHE A 220 -16.51 2.72 6.72
C PHE A 220 -17.15 1.72 7.67
N VAL A 221 -17.76 2.26 8.71
CA VAL A 221 -18.71 1.59 9.61
C VAL A 221 -20.07 2.27 9.53
N ASP A 222 -21.14 1.52 9.82
CA ASP A 222 -22.48 2.09 9.88
C ASP A 222 -22.58 3.13 11.00
N ASP A 223 -23.34 4.19 10.77
CA ASP A 223 -23.57 5.22 11.77
C ASP A 223 -24.33 4.62 12.98
N ALA A 224 -24.00 5.11 14.19
CA ALA A 224 -24.58 4.65 15.45
C ALA A 224 -26.05 5.08 15.66
#